data_AF-U1YB76-F1
#
_entry.id   AF-U1YB76-F1
#
_cell.length_a   1.000
_cell.length_b   1.000
_cell.length_c   1.000
_cell.angle_alpha   90.00
_cell.angle_beta   90.00
_cell.angle_gamma   90.00
#
_symmetry.space_group_name_H-M   'P 1'
#
loop_
_entity.id
_entity.type
_entity.pdbx_description
1 polymer ?
#
loop_
_entity_poly.entity_id
_entity_poly.type
_entity_poly.pdbx_seq_one_letter_code
_entity_poly.pdbx_strand_id
1 'polypeptide(L)'
;MDIQERSEILRQHENYCYRISFYLVQDEQLSIQATIAALLDLAVDPHFLKGDLVTQKEIAKRAAIHSSLRAKATACSEAVS
;
A
#
# COMPACT_ATOMS: atom_id res chain seq x y z
N MET A 1 6.16 15.80 -13.06
CA MET A 1 4.90 15.27 -12.53
C MET A 1 4.42 16.22 -11.47
N ASP A 2 3.21 16.74 -11.64
CA ASP A 2 2.55 17.61 -10.66
C ASP A 2 1.97 16.77 -9.50
N ILE A 3 1.67 17.43 -8.38
CA ILE A 3 1.03 16.82 -7.21
C ILE A 3 -0.37 16.28 -7.53
N GLN A 4 -1.11 16.91 -8.43
CA GLN A 4 -2.42 16.44 -8.86
C GLN A 4 -2.31 15.12 -9.65
N GLU A 5 -1.39 15.06 -10.61
CA GLU A 5 -1.12 13.85 -11.38
C GLU A 5 -0.66 12.69 -10.46
N ARG A 6 0.15 13.00 -9.45
CA ARG A 6 0.57 12.01 -8.45
C ARG A 6 -0.60 11.45 -7.64
N SER A 7 -1.48 12.32 -7.16
CA SER A 7 -2.62 11.92 -6.34
C SER A 7 -3.60 11.06 -7.16
N GLU A 8 -3.80 11.38 -8.43
CA GLU A 8 -4.63 10.62 -9.36
C GLU A 8 -4.10 9.19 -9.54
N ILE A 9 -2.79 9.02 -9.80
CA ILE A 9 -2.16 7.71 -9.96
C ILE A 9 -2.30 6.88 -8.67
N LEU A 10 -2.05 7.49 -7.50
CA LEU A 10 -2.18 6.81 -6.22
C LEU A 10 -3.62 6.38 -5.95
N ARG A 11 -4.60 7.25 -6.25
CA ARG A 11 -6.03 6.97 -6.07
C ARG A 11 -6.51 5.78 -6.92
N GLN A 12 -5.97 5.62 -8.12
CA GLN A 12 -6.27 4.46 -8.97
C GLN A 12 -5.82 3.13 -8.34
N HIS A 13 -4.83 3.16 -7.44
CA HIS A 13 -4.26 1.98 -6.78
C HIS A 13 -4.74 1.78 -5.33
N GLU A 14 -5.45 2.74 -4.75
CA GLU A 14 -5.94 2.72 -3.36
C GLU A 14 -6.77 1.46 -3.07
N ASN A 15 -7.83 1.22 -3.86
CA ASN A 15 -8.69 0.06 -3.65
C ASN A 15 -7.95 -1.27 -3.86
N TYR A 16 -6.99 -1.30 -4.80
CA TYR A 16 -6.19 -2.49 -5.06
C TYR A 16 -5.29 -2.83 -3.86
N CYS A 17 -4.59 -1.84 -3.31
CA CYS A 17 -3.77 -1.99 -2.12
C CYS A 17 -4.60 -2.37 -0.90
N TYR A 18 -5.77 -1.75 -0.73
CA TYR A 18 -6.71 -2.08 0.34
C TYR A 18 -7.17 -3.53 0.29
N ARG A 19 -7.61 -4.02 -0.88
CA ARG A 19 -8.08 -5.40 -1.03
C ARG A 19 -6.99 -6.42 -0.71
N ILE A 20 -5.76 -6.17 -1.14
CA ILE A 20 -4.61 -7.02 -0.80
C ILE A 20 -4.38 -7.01 0.71
N SER A 21 -4.36 -5.83 1.31
CA SER A 21 -4.11 -5.68 2.73
C SER A 21 -5.18 -6.39 3.57
N PHE A 22 -6.45 -6.14 3.26
CA PHE A 22 -7.58 -6.78 3.92
C PHE A 22 -7.58 -8.30 3.80
N TYR A 23 -7.22 -8.81 2.63
CA TYR A 23 -7.09 -10.26 2.45
C TYR A 23 -6.01 -10.87 3.37
N LEU A 24 -4.90 -10.16 3.61
CA LEU A 24 -3.76 -10.66 4.39
C LEU A 24 -3.92 -10.50 5.90
N VAL A 25 -4.43 -9.35 6.35
CA VAL A 25 -4.54 -9.05 7.79
C VAL A 25 -5.91 -9.36 8.37
N GLN A 26 -6.97 -9.38 7.55
CA GLN A 26 -8.37 -9.62 7.96
C GLN A 26 -8.87 -8.72 9.10
N ASP A 27 -8.27 -7.55 9.24
CA ASP A 27 -8.62 -6.53 10.21
C ASP A 27 -8.72 -5.20 9.46
N GLU A 28 -9.89 -4.57 9.51
CA GLU A 28 -10.18 -3.36 8.73
C GLU A 28 -9.24 -2.20 9.07
N GLN A 29 -8.98 -1.98 10.37
CA GLN A 29 -8.15 -0.88 10.82
C GLN A 29 -6.69 -1.08 10.42
N LEU A 30 -6.15 -2.29 10.60
CA LEU A 30 -4.79 -2.64 10.15
C LEU A 30 -4.67 -2.59 8.63
N SER A 31 -5.72 -2.95 7.90
CA SER A 31 -5.74 -2.89 6.43
C SER A 31 -5.64 -1.46 5.92
N ILE A 32 -6.37 -0.54 6.55
CA ILE A 32 -6.31 0.89 6.23
C ILE A 32 -4.91 1.43 6.51
N GLN A 33 -4.33 1.13 7.67
CA GLN A 33 -2.98 1.56 8.02
C GLN A 33 -1.92 1.02 7.06
N ALA A 34 -1.97 -0.26 6.73
CA ALA A 34 -1.07 -0.89 5.77
C ALA A 34 -1.21 -0.27 4.37
N THR A 35 -2.44 0.05 3.96
CA THR A 35 -2.71 0.68 2.67
C THR A 35 -2.16 2.11 2.60
N ILE A 36 -2.37 2.90 3.65
CA ILE A 36 -1.80 4.26 3.75
C ILE A 36 -0.28 4.20 3.66
N ALA A 37 0.35 3.29 4.42
CA ALA A 37 1.80 3.12 4.39
C ALA A 37 2.29 2.72 2.97
N ALA A 38 1.63 1.77 2.32
CA ALA A 38 1.97 1.38 0.95
C ALA A 38 1.82 2.57 -0.03
N LEU A 39 0.74 3.35 0.04
CA LEU A 39 0.55 4.50 -0.85
C LEU A 39 1.61 5.60 -0.62
N LEU A 40 2.04 5.82 0.62
CA LEU A 40 3.13 6.76 0.93
C LEU A 40 4.47 6.29 0.35
N ASP A 41 4.76 5.00 0.41
CA ASP A 41 5.97 4.41 -0.21
C ASP A 41 5.91 4.55 -1.75
N LEU A 42 4.74 4.30 -2.36
CA LEU A 42 4.54 4.46 -3.81
C LEU A 42 4.64 5.92 -4.26
N ALA A 43 4.23 6.87 -3.41
CA ALA A 43 4.25 8.29 -3.72
C ALA A 43 5.67 8.84 -3.96
N VAL A 44 6.69 8.15 -3.45
CA VAL A 44 8.10 8.52 -3.59
C VAL A 44 8.89 7.62 -4.54
N ASP A 45 8.29 6.54 -5.07
CA ASP A 45 8.96 5.61 -6.00
C ASP A 45 8.85 6.09 -7.47
N PRO A 46 9.94 6.54 -8.11
CA PRO A 46 9.91 6.99 -9.49
C PRO A 46 9.56 5.89 -10.50
N HIS A 47 9.83 4.61 -10.20
CA HIS A 47 9.53 3.50 -11.10
C HIS A 47 8.04 3.20 -11.13
N PHE A 48 7.36 3.35 -9.99
CA PHE A 48 5.90 3.31 -9.94
C PHE A 48 5.31 4.49 -10.72
N LEU A 49 5.73 5.72 -10.40
CA LEU A 49 5.12 6.93 -10.99
C LEU A 49 5.31 7.05 -12.50
N LYS A 50 6.40 6.50 -13.06
CA LYS A 50 6.70 6.54 -14.50
C LYS A 50 6.40 5.23 -15.23
N GLY A 51 6.05 4.18 -14.49
CA GLY A 51 5.77 2.86 -15.04
C GLY A 51 4.44 2.84 -15.80
N ASP A 52 4.28 1.84 -16.66
CA ASP A 52 2.97 1.50 -17.22
C ASP A 52 2.06 0.86 -16.16
N LEU A 53 0.79 0.66 -16.49
CA LEU A 53 -0.19 0.10 -15.55
C LEU A 53 0.21 -1.29 -15.01
N VAL A 54 0.90 -2.11 -15.82
CA VAL A 54 1.36 -3.45 -15.41
C VAL A 54 2.46 -3.32 -14.36
N THR A 55 3.46 -2.49 -14.64
CA THR A 55 4.57 -2.19 -13.71
C THR A 55 4.03 -1.58 -12.42
N GLN A 56 3.11 -0.63 -12.52
CA GLN A 56 2.47 0.01 -11.38
C GLN A 56 1.75 -1.00 -10.49
N LYS A 57 0.95 -1.92 -11.07
CA LYS A 57 0.27 -2.96 -10.30
C LYS A 57 1.24 -3.91 -9.60
N GLU A 58 2.31 -4.34 -10.24
CA GLU A 58 3.29 -5.25 -9.63
C GLU A 58 4.08 -4.58 -8.49
N ILE A 59 4.40 -3.29 -8.62
CA ILE A 59 5.03 -2.53 -7.54
C ILE A 59 4.02 -2.29 -6.41
N ALA A 60 2.81 -1.84 -6.71
CA ALA A 60 1.76 -1.59 -5.72
C ALA A 60 1.41 -2.86 -4.92
N LYS A 61 1.33 -4.02 -5.59
CA LYS A 61 1.11 -5.31 -4.95
C LYS A 61 2.22 -5.63 -3.93
N ARG A 62 3.49 -5.45 -4.31
CA ARG A 62 4.64 -5.70 -3.42
C ARG A 62 4.62 -4.76 -2.22
N ALA A 63 4.36 -3.47 -2.44
CA ALA A 63 4.23 -2.48 -1.37
C ALA A 63 3.10 -2.85 -0.40
N ALA A 64 1.91 -3.18 -0.91
CA ALA A 64 0.77 -3.59 -0.08
C ALA A 64 1.06 -4.85 0.74
N ILE A 65 1.66 -5.89 0.14
CA ILE A 65 2.06 -7.11 0.88
C ILE A 65 3.04 -6.76 2.00
N HIS A 66 4.10 -6.01 1.69
CA HIS A 66 5.13 -5.66 2.66
C HIS A 66 4.55 -4.87 3.84
N SER A 67 3.78 -3.82 3.56
CA SER A 67 3.15 -2.98 4.58
C SER A 67 2.14 -3.76 5.42
N SER A 68 1.40 -4.70 4.83
CA SER A 68 0.46 -5.58 5.54
C SER A 68 1.16 -6.50 6.53
N LEU A 69 2.24 -7.15 6.10
CA LEU A 69 3.03 -8.02 6.97
C LEU A 69 3.66 -7.23 8.12
N ARG A 70 4.16 -6.03 7.83
CA ARG A 70 4.71 -5.12 8.85
C ARG A 70 3.65 -4.70 9.87
N ALA A 71 2.47 -4.27 9.41
CA ALA A 71 1.37 -3.86 10.29
C ALA A 71 0.89 -5.01 11.20
N LYS A 72 0.83 -6.24 10.66
CA LYS A 72 0.49 -7.42 11.44
C LYS A 72 1.55 -7.76 12.49
N ALA A 73 2.82 -7.64 12.13
CA ALA A 73 3.93 -7.90 13.04
C ALA A 73 3.94 -6.91 14.22
N THR A 74 3.71 -5.61 13.95
CA THR A 74 3.64 -4.59 15.01
C THR A 74 2.44 -4.80 15.93
N ALA A 75 1.26 -5.11 15.37
CA ALA A 75 0.08 -5.42 16.18
C ALA A 75 0.27 -6.66 17.06
N CYS A 76 0.97 -7.69 16.57
CA CYS A 76 1.29 -8.87 17.35
C CYS A 76 2.27 -8.57 18.49
N SER A 77 3.23 -7.66 18.30
CA SER A 77 4.13 -7.25 19.39
C SER A 77 3.44 -6.42 20.48
N GLU A 78 2.45 -5.61 20.12
CA GLU A 78 1.67 -4.81 21.07
C GLU A 78 0.71 -5.66 21.92
N ALA A 79 0.25 -6.80 21.40
CA ALA A 79 -0.63 -7.72 22.13
C ALA A 79 0.08 -8.59 23.19
N VAL A 80 1.42 -8.62 23.19
CA VAL A 80 2.25 -9.46 24.09
C VAL A 80 2.93 -8.63 25.20
N SER A 81 2.75 -7.30 25.18
CA SER A 81 3.25 -6.37 26.19
C SER A 81 2.15 -5.95 27.16
#